data_AF-A0A959ET46-F1
#
_entry.id   AF-A0A959ET46-F1
#
_cell.length_a   1.000
_cell.length_b   1.000
_cell.length_c   1.000
_cell.angle_alpha   90.00
_cell.angle_beta   90.00
_cell.angle_gamma   90.00
#
_symmetry.space_group_name_H-M   'P 1'
#
loop_
_entity.id
_entity.type
_entity.pdbx_description
1 polymer ?
#
loop_
_entity_poly.entity_id
_entity_poly.type
_entity_poly.pdbx_seq_one_letter_code
_entity_poly.pdbx_strand_id
1 'polypeptide(L)'
;TIHNLTGKPVAFAGRILNSTAKAPKYINSPESEIYHKSRILYGAYFAQRAMRQQDECILVEGYTDVISLHQGGIENVVASSGTSLTVEQVRLIRRFTPNIKILYDGDEAGKKAALRGLDIALEQDMNVRVVLLPEKEDPDSYLQQVGATAFQEYIEEQSKDFILFKTQVLATDAGADPVRKTALIKDIVASIALIPDPIKRSLYIKECASIVEVGEEVLINELNAQVRRLLGKRRQEKEREERAAQRQEDHEAVETQTVEKPKVATSSELVRHRYEREIARILIASGGQIFDKEEQITVAEFILSHIEEELAAFESPIYRKVAELCLDLLLDKTPLSTNYFLQHEEESIRNLAIELIHSPYEFSPGWEEREIYLTTQKAPELNYVQESVEAVDRLKYEKIEKLMEQNQQLLQEARSETAPEEILRRMKIHHKLLEQKALLAKRLGLVVGPRKG
;
A
#
# COMPACT_ATOMS: atom_id res chain seq x y z
N THR A 1 0.22 -16.92 -18.51
CA THR A 1 0.93 -16.14 -17.46
C THR A 1 0.41 -14.72 -17.44
N ILE A 2 0.21 -14.15 -16.25
CA ILE A 2 -0.21 -12.76 -16.06
C ILE A 2 1.05 -11.92 -15.77
N HIS A 3 1.20 -10.81 -16.49
CA HIS A 3 2.38 -9.95 -16.41
C HIS A 3 2.01 -8.58 -15.83
N ASN A 4 2.95 -7.96 -15.13
CA ASN A 4 2.88 -6.53 -14.86
C ASN A 4 3.26 -5.71 -16.10
N LEU A 5 3.19 -4.38 -16.03
CA LEU A 5 3.52 -3.47 -17.15
C LEU A 5 4.99 -3.51 -17.61
N THR A 6 5.88 -4.07 -16.79
CA THR A 6 7.29 -4.28 -17.18
C THR A 6 7.54 -5.62 -17.86
N GLY A 7 6.50 -6.45 -18.02
CA GLY A 7 6.58 -7.78 -18.62
C GLY A 7 7.00 -8.87 -17.64
N LYS A 8 7.18 -8.56 -16.35
CA LYS A 8 7.51 -9.58 -15.34
C LYS A 8 6.27 -10.41 -14.99
N PRO A 9 6.37 -11.75 -14.97
CA PRO A 9 5.31 -12.61 -14.45
C PRO A 9 4.98 -12.26 -12.99
N VAL A 10 3.71 -12.06 -12.69
CA VAL A 10 3.23 -11.78 -11.32
C VAL A 10 2.17 -12.76 -10.84
N ALA A 11 1.49 -13.46 -11.75
CA ALA A 11 0.47 -14.44 -11.43
C ALA A 11 0.22 -15.42 -12.59
N PHE A 12 -0.61 -16.42 -12.32
CA PHE A 12 -1.07 -17.39 -13.30
C PHE A 12 -2.60 -17.48 -13.29
N ALA A 13 -3.16 -17.82 -14.45
CA ALA A 13 -4.54 -18.24 -14.61
C ALA A 13 -4.53 -19.64 -15.22
N GLY A 14 -5.23 -20.58 -14.59
CA GLY A 14 -5.40 -21.94 -15.06
C GLY A 14 -6.81 -22.14 -15.60
N ARG A 15 -6.92 -22.72 -16.80
CA ARG A 15 -8.20 -23.17 -17.36
C ARG A 15 -8.36 -24.66 -17.11
N ILE A 16 -9.55 -25.08 -16.66
CA ILE A 16 -9.84 -26.51 -16.56
C ILE A 16 -9.98 -27.13 -17.96
N LEU A 17 -9.36 -28.29 -18.18
CA LEU A 17 -9.46 -29.04 -19.44
C LEU A 17 -10.54 -30.14 -19.38
N ASN A 18 -10.79 -30.70 -18.19
CA ASN A 18 -11.79 -31.75 -18.00
C ASN A 18 -13.09 -31.19 -17.40
N SER A 19 -14.18 -31.29 -18.15
CA SER A 19 -15.50 -30.75 -17.77
C SER A 19 -16.19 -31.49 -16.63
N THR A 20 -15.67 -32.66 -16.19
CA THR A 20 -16.28 -33.44 -15.11
C THR A 20 -15.85 -33.04 -13.70
N ALA A 21 -14.85 -32.17 -13.53
CA ALA A 21 -14.44 -31.72 -12.20
C ALA A 21 -15.33 -30.58 -11.70
N LYS A 22 -15.72 -30.63 -10.41
CA LYS A 22 -16.43 -29.54 -9.74
C LYS A 22 -15.48 -28.39 -9.40
N ALA A 23 -15.03 -27.66 -10.41
CA ALA A 23 -14.17 -26.48 -10.27
C ALA A 23 -14.59 -25.40 -11.26
N PRO A 24 -14.33 -24.11 -10.97
CA PRO A 24 -14.65 -23.03 -11.90
C PRO A 24 -13.84 -23.16 -13.21
N LYS A 25 -14.40 -22.64 -14.31
CA LYS A 25 -13.80 -22.70 -15.67
C LYS A 25 -12.38 -22.13 -15.70
N TYR A 26 -12.15 -21.06 -14.94
CA TYR A 26 -10.85 -20.42 -14.74
C TYR A 26 -10.55 -20.25 -13.25
N ILE A 27 -9.30 -20.51 -12.86
CA ILE A 27 -8.77 -20.26 -11.52
C ILE A 27 -7.59 -19.29 -11.65
N ASN A 28 -7.71 -18.13 -10.99
CA ASN A 28 -6.64 -17.14 -10.91
C ASN A 28 -5.80 -17.38 -9.64
N SER A 29 -4.52 -17.00 -9.67
CA SER A 29 -3.73 -16.84 -8.44
C SER A 29 -4.49 -15.99 -7.40
N PRO A 30 -4.31 -16.26 -6.09
CA PRO A 30 -4.87 -15.41 -5.03
C PRO A 30 -4.19 -14.04 -5.02
N GLU A 31 -4.80 -13.07 -4.31
CA GLU A 31 -4.15 -11.78 -4.02
C GLU A 31 -2.80 -12.01 -3.32
N SER A 32 -1.79 -11.21 -3.69
CA SER A 32 -0.46 -11.26 -3.10
C SER A 32 0.20 -9.88 -3.16
N GLU A 33 1.34 -9.71 -2.48
CA GLU A 33 2.11 -8.46 -2.52
C GLU A 33 2.49 -7.99 -3.93
N ILE A 34 2.59 -8.92 -4.88
CA ILE A 34 2.99 -8.64 -6.27
C ILE A 34 1.83 -8.74 -7.27
N TYR A 35 0.67 -9.23 -6.85
CA TYR A 35 -0.50 -9.41 -7.71
C TYR A 35 -1.78 -8.96 -7.02
N HIS A 36 -2.29 -7.83 -7.50
CA HIS A 36 -3.58 -7.28 -7.13
C HIS A 36 -4.51 -7.27 -8.34
N LYS A 37 -5.59 -8.07 -8.31
CA LYS A 37 -6.52 -8.22 -9.44
C LYS A 37 -7.10 -6.88 -9.86
N SER A 38 -7.45 -6.05 -8.88
CA SER A 38 -8.00 -4.71 -9.09
C SER A 38 -7.06 -3.72 -9.77
N ARG A 39 -5.78 -4.04 -9.96
CA ARG A 39 -4.77 -3.12 -10.54
C ARG A 39 -4.10 -3.68 -11.80
N ILE A 40 -4.46 -4.90 -12.20
CA ILE A 40 -3.86 -5.60 -13.33
C ILE A 40 -4.89 -5.77 -14.43
N LEU A 41 -4.47 -5.50 -15.66
CA LEU A 41 -5.18 -5.87 -16.88
C LEU A 41 -4.37 -6.91 -17.63
N TYR A 42 -4.98 -8.03 -17.94
CA TYR A 42 -4.32 -9.05 -18.76
C TYR A 42 -4.08 -8.51 -20.17
N GLY A 43 -2.95 -8.88 -20.76
CA GLY A 43 -2.53 -8.39 -22.08
C GLY A 43 -1.92 -6.99 -22.07
N ALA A 44 -2.03 -6.20 -20.99
CA ALA A 44 -1.61 -4.79 -20.99
C ALA A 44 -0.14 -4.56 -21.36
N TYR A 45 0.77 -5.43 -20.91
CA TYR A 45 2.19 -5.36 -21.30
C TYR A 45 2.41 -5.48 -22.81
N PHE A 46 1.64 -6.35 -23.48
CA PHE A 46 1.73 -6.56 -24.92
C PHE A 46 0.99 -5.44 -25.67
N ALA A 47 -0.19 -5.07 -25.18
CA ALA A 47 -1.07 -4.09 -25.83
C ALA A 47 -0.59 -2.63 -25.71
N GLN A 48 0.25 -2.28 -24.73
CA GLN A 48 0.63 -0.89 -24.45
C GLN A 48 1.20 -0.10 -25.63
N ARG A 49 1.84 -0.77 -26.59
CA ARG A 49 2.35 -0.10 -27.79
C ARG A 49 1.22 0.17 -28.77
N ALA A 50 0.44 -0.86 -29.10
CA ALA A 50 -0.71 -0.76 -30.01
C ALA A 50 -1.75 0.24 -29.49
N MET A 51 -2.08 0.22 -28.18
CA MET A 51 -3.00 1.17 -27.56
C MET A 51 -2.61 2.63 -27.77
N ARG A 52 -1.31 2.94 -27.69
CA ARG A 52 -0.81 4.31 -27.94
C ARG A 52 -0.80 4.67 -29.42
N GLN A 53 -0.46 3.71 -30.28
CA GLN A 53 -0.32 3.96 -31.72
C GLN A 53 -1.68 4.13 -32.41
N GLN A 54 -2.67 3.35 -31.99
CA GLN A 54 -4.03 3.39 -32.54
C GLN A 54 -4.93 4.37 -31.78
N ASP A 55 -4.44 4.93 -30.66
CA ASP A 55 -5.22 5.75 -29.72
C ASP A 55 -6.54 5.09 -29.32
N GLU A 56 -6.52 3.78 -29.06
CA GLU A 56 -7.71 3.01 -28.67
C GLU A 56 -7.30 1.79 -27.85
N CYS A 57 -8.03 1.51 -26.77
CA CYS A 57 -7.94 0.28 -26.00
C CYS A 57 -9.21 -0.54 -26.19
N ILE A 58 -9.08 -1.78 -26.64
CA ILE A 58 -10.19 -2.74 -26.68
C ILE A 58 -10.21 -3.53 -25.37
N LEU A 59 -11.32 -3.48 -24.65
CA LEU A 59 -11.54 -4.24 -23.42
C LEU A 59 -12.47 -5.42 -23.71
N VAL A 60 -12.02 -6.62 -23.36
CA VAL A 60 -12.78 -7.88 -23.42
C VAL A 60 -12.85 -8.53 -22.04
N GLU A 61 -13.71 -9.54 -21.87
CA GLU A 61 -13.91 -10.18 -20.57
C GLU A 61 -12.84 -11.23 -20.24
N GLY A 62 -12.49 -12.06 -21.23
CA GLY A 62 -11.72 -13.27 -21.04
C GLY A 62 -10.25 -13.19 -21.46
N TYR A 63 -9.45 -14.08 -20.87
CA TYR A 63 -8.05 -14.27 -21.26
C TYR A 63 -7.91 -14.81 -22.69
N THR A 64 -8.79 -15.73 -23.07
CA THR A 64 -8.78 -16.38 -24.39
C THR A 64 -9.05 -15.39 -25.49
N ASP A 65 -9.96 -14.45 -25.25
CA ASP A 65 -10.34 -13.40 -26.19
C ASP A 65 -9.13 -12.52 -26.51
N VAL A 66 -8.38 -12.10 -25.47
CA VAL A 66 -7.13 -11.34 -25.65
C VAL A 66 -6.12 -12.15 -26.47
N ILE A 67 -5.92 -13.42 -26.15
CA ILE A 67 -4.95 -14.26 -26.88
C ILE A 67 -5.36 -14.41 -28.35
N SER A 68 -6.63 -14.73 -28.61
CA SER A 68 -7.16 -14.95 -29.96
C SER A 68 -7.09 -13.68 -30.81
N LEU A 69 -7.51 -12.54 -30.25
CA LEU A 69 -7.45 -11.25 -30.94
C LEU A 69 -6.00 -10.82 -31.23
N HIS A 70 -5.07 -11.01 -30.29
CA HIS A 70 -3.64 -10.76 -30.55
C HIS A 70 -3.11 -11.68 -31.66
N GLN A 71 -3.50 -12.96 -31.69
CA GLN A 71 -3.14 -13.88 -32.77
C GLN A 71 -3.74 -13.47 -34.13
N GLY A 72 -4.92 -12.86 -34.12
CA GLY A 72 -5.55 -12.24 -35.29
C GLY A 72 -4.94 -10.90 -35.71
N GLY A 73 -3.91 -10.39 -35.02
CA GLY A 73 -3.27 -9.11 -35.32
C GLY A 73 -3.94 -7.89 -34.70
N ILE A 74 -4.93 -8.08 -33.81
CA ILE A 74 -5.59 -7.02 -33.05
C ILE A 74 -4.91 -6.92 -31.69
N GLU A 75 -3.85 -6.12 -31.62
CA GLU A 75 -2.92 -6.11 -30.48
C GLU A 75 -3.28 -5.11 -29.37
N ASN A 76 -4.20 -4.16 -29.61
CA ASN A 76 -4.61 -3.15 -28.61
C ASN A 76 -5.66 -3.65 -27.62
N VAL A 77 -5.67 -4.95 -27.33
CA VAL A 77 -6.70 -5.64 -26.53
C VAL A 77 -6.20 -6.02 -25.14
N VAL A 78 -7.03 -5.80 -24.12
CA VAL A 78 -6.79 -6.17 -22.72
C VAL A 78 -8.05 -6.78 -22.07
N ALA A 79 -7.89 -7.48 -20.94
CA ALA A 79 -9.02 -8.04 -20.19
C ALA A 79 -8.96 -7.78 -18.68
N SER A 80 -10.13 -7.58 -18.06
CA SER A 80 -10.30 -7.43 -16.60
C SER A 80 -10.15 -8.75 -15.84
N SER A 81 -9.91 -9.88 -16.53
CA SER A 81 -9.46 -11.14 -15.92
C SER A 81 -10.50 -11.80 -15.01
N GLY A 82 -11.79 -11.64 -15.32
CA GLY A 82 -12.90 -12.22 -14.58
C GLY A 82 -13.31 -11.47 -13.31
N THR A 83 -12.95 -10.18 -13.20
CA THR A 83 -13.46 -9.26 -12.18
C THR A 83 -14.21 -8.10 -12.83
N SER A 84 -15.11 -7.48 -12.06
CA SER A 84 -15.66 -6.17 -12.45
C SER A 84 -14.52 -5.19 -12.73
N LEU A 85 -14.69 -4.35 -13.74
CA LEU A 85 -13.76 -3.29 -14.06
C LEU A 85 -13.59 -2.37 -12.84
N THR A 86 -12.35 -1.97 -12.53
CA THR A 86 -12.04 -1.11 -11.38
C THR A 86 -11.53 0.27 -11.82
N VAL A 87 -11.58 1.23 -10.90
CA VAL A 87 -11.06 2.59 -11.16
C VAL A 87 -9.57 2.56 -11.48
N GLU A 88 -8.80 1.72 -10.80
CA GLU A 88 -7.36 1.58 -11.04
C GLU A 88 -7.05 0.96 -12.41
N GLN A 89 -7.84 0.00 -12.88
CA GLN A 89 -7.73 -0.56 -14.22
C GLN A 89 -8.07 0.48 -15.28
N VAL A 90 -9.14 1.26 -15.10
CA VAL A 90 -9.48 2.37 -16.00
C VAL A 90 -8.37 3.41 -16.04
N ARG A 91 -7.86 3.83 -14.88
CA ARG A 91 -6.72 4.76 -14.78
C ARG A 91 -5.48 4.21 -15.47
N LEU A 92 -5.26 2.90 -15.40
CA LEU A 92 -4.18 2.24 -16.10
C LEU A 92 -4.34 2.38 -17.61
N ILE A 93 -5.52 2.10 -18.17
CA ILE A 93 -5.81 2.29 -19.61
C ILE A 93 -5.58 3.74 -20.01
N ARG A 94 -6.10 4.68 -19.21
CA ARG A 94 -6.00 6.13 -19.43
C ARG A 94 -4.56 6.64 -19.58
N ARG A 95 -3.57 5.94 -19.02
CA ARG A 95 -2.15 6.28 -19.20
C ARG A 95 -1.66 6.08 -20.64
N PHE A 96 -2.38 5.28 -21.43
CA PHE A 96 -2.04 4.95 -22.82
C PHE A 96 -2.96 5.67 -23.81
N THR A 97 -4.25 5.76 -23.52
CA THR A 97 -5.26 6.40 -24.39
C THR A 97 -6.51 6.78 -23.58
N PRO A 98 -7.21 7.88 -23.88
CA PRO A 98 -8.52 8.18 -23.32
C PRO A 98 -9.66 7.38 -23.97
N ASN A 99 -9.42 6.64 -25.06
CA ASN A 99 -10.47 5.96 -25.81
C ASN A 99 -10.52 4.47 -25.44
N ILE A 100 -11.68 4.02 -24.97
CA ILE A 100 -11.92 2.62 -24.62
C ILE A 100 -13.13 2.08 -25.39
N LYS A 101 -12.93 0.97 -26.10
CA LYS A 101 -13.97 0.23 -26.82
C LYS A 101 -14.19 -1.10 -26.12
N ILE A 102 -15.42 -1.40 -25.76
CA ILE A 102 -15.76 -2.58 -24.97
C ILE A 102 -16.53 -3.54 -25.86
N LEU A 103 -16.02 -4.76 -26.00
CA LEU A 103 -16.70 -5.83 -26.74
C LEU A 103 -17.49 -6.66 -25.73
N TYR A 104 -18.81 -6.73 -25.94
CA TYR A 104 -19.67 -7.61 -25.18
C TYR A 104 -20.05 -8.83 -26.00
N ASP A 105 -20.07 -9.97 -25.32
CA ASP A 105 -20.66 -11.21 -25.82
C ASP A 105 -22.12 -10.96 -26.21
N GLY A 106 -22.60 -11.71 -27.20
CA GLY A 106 -23.97 -11.56 -27.74
C GLY A 106 -25.09 -12.01 -26.80
N ASP A 107 -24.89 -12.09 -25.48
CA ASP A 107 -25.91 -12.54 -24.52
C ASP A 107 -26.75 -11.38 -23.95
N GLU A 108 -28.06 -11.60 -23.79
CA GLU A 108 -28.99 -10.59 -23.26
C GLU A 108 -28.84 -10.39 -21.75
N ALA A 109 -28.37 -11.43 -21.04
CA ALA A 109 -28.30 -11.44 -19.58
C ALA A 109 -27.12 -10.60 -19.04
N GLY A 110 -26.01 -10.46 -19.78
CA GLY A 110 -24.84 -9.69 -19.39
C GLY A 110 -24.98 -8.17 -19.62
N LYS A 111 -25.74 -7.75 -20.64
CA LYS A 111 -25.84 -6.34 -21.07
C LYS A 111 -26.17 -5.36 -19.93
N LYS A 112 -27.22 -5.59 -19.15
CA LYS A 112 -27.67 -4.65 -18.10
C LYS A 112 -26.77 -4.58 -16.87
N ALA A 113 -26.08 -5.67 -16.55
CA ALA A 113 -25.11 -5.69 -15.45
C ALA A 113 -23.82 -5.00 -15.87
N ALA A 114 -23.38 -5.23 -17.10
CA ALA A 114 -22.14 -4.68 -17.62
C ALA A 114 -22.23 -3.16 -17.86
N LEU A 115 -23.37 -2.64 -18.33
CA LEU A 115 -23.59 -1.18 -18.50
C LEU A 115 -23.37 -0.39 -17.20
N ARG A 116 -23.72 -0.94 -16.02
CA ARG A 116 -23.50 -0.27 -14.73
C ARG A 116 -22.02 -0.24 -14.32
N GLY A 117 -21.23 -1.21 -14.78
CA GLY A 117 -19.80 -1.29 -14.52
C GLY A 117 -18.96 -0.31 -15.34
N LEU A 118 -19.56 0.42 -16.29
CA LEU A 118 -18.85 1.33 -17.20
C LEU A 118 -18.89 2.80 -16.76
N ASP A 119 -19.77 3.15 -15.82
CA ASP A 119 -19.88 4.50 -15.28
C ASP A 119 -18.56 4.97 -14.64
N ILE A 120 -17.75 4.05 -14.09
CA ILE A 120 -16.40 4.35 -13.59
C ILE A 120 -15.44 4.81 -14.69
N ALA A 121 -15.64 4.39 -15.94
CA ALA A 121 -14.82 4.82 -17.07
C ALA A 121 -15.15 6.28 -17.43
N LEU A 122 -16.44 6.63 -17.41
CA LEU A 122 -16.89 8.02 -17.58
C LEU A 122 -16.35 8.94 -16.48
N GLU A 123 -16.32 8.47 -15.23
CA GLU A 123 -15.78 9.24 -14.10
C GLU A 123 -14.28 9.56 -14.25
N GLN A 124 -13.52 8.70 -14.93
CA GLN A 124 -12.11 8.95 -15.26
C GLN A 124 -11.92 9.75 -16.57
N ASP A 125 -12.99 10.35 -17.09
CA ASP A 125 -13.01 11.14 -18.34
C ASP A 125 -12.56 10.33 -19.57
N MET A 126 -12.91 9.03 -19.60
CA MET A 126 -12.70 8.17 -20.76
C MET A 126 -13.79 8.38 -21.81
N ASN A 127 -13.42 8.29 -23.08
CA ASN A 127 -14.34 8.19 -24.20
C ASN A 127 -14.72 6.71 -24.37
N VAL A 128 -15.92 6.34 -23.92
CA VAL A 128 -16.35 4.94 -23.84
C VAL A 128 -17.24 4.60 -25.04
N ARG A 129 -16.82 3.60 -25.81
CA ARG A 129 -17.62 2.98 -26.86
C ARG A 129 -17.92 1.52 -26.54
N VAL A 130 -19.05 1.04 -27.03
CA VAL A 130 -19.50 -0.34 -26.87
C VAL A 130 -19.78 -0.96 -28.23
N VAL A 131 -19.41 -2.21 -28.39
CA VAL A 131 -19.77 -3.07 -29.52
C VAL A 131 -20.46 -4.30 -28.94
N LEU A 132 -21.65 -4.60 -29.44
CA LEU A 132 -22.31 -5.87 -29.19
C LEU A 132 -21.93 -6.83 -30.31
N LEU A 133 -21.41 -8.01 -29.96
CA LEU A 133 -21.19 -9.08 -30.92
C LEU A 133 -22.52 -9.76 -31.30
N PRO A 134 -22.55 -10.49 -32.43
CA PRO A 134 -23.73 -11.27 -32.83
C PRO A 134 -24.16 -12.27 -31.74
N GLU A 135 -25.45 -12.63 -31.73
CA GLU A 135 -25.98 -13.53 -30.71
C GLU A 135 -25.16 -14.82 -30.60
N LYS A 136 -24.83 -15.18 -29.34
CA LYS A 136 -24.06 -16.39 -28.97
C LYS A 136 -22.60 -16.41 -29.43
N GLU A 137 -22.09 -15.32 -29.98
CA GLU A 137 -20.68 -15.16 -30.29
C GLU A 137 -19.95 -14.42 -29.16
N ASP A 138 -18.71 -14.85 -28.91
CA ASP A 138 -17.70 -14.16 -28.11
C ASP A 138 -16.58 -13.64 -29.05
N PRO A 139 -15.64 -12.79 -28.58
CA PRO A 139 -14.63 -12.24 -29.48
C PRO A 139 -13.74 -13.30 -30.13
N ASP A 140 -13.48 -14.43 -29.45
CA ASP A 140 -12.70 -15.55 -29.99
C ASP A 140 -13.45 -16.25 -31.13
N SER A 141 -14.64 -16.78 -30.85
CA SER A 141 -15.49 -17.49 -31.81
C SER A 141 -15.84 -16.64 -33.03
N TYR A 142 -16.18 -15.37 -32.84
CA TYR A 142 -16.49 -14.48 -33.95
C TYR A 142 -15.26 -14.24 -34.84
N LEU A 143 -14.09 -13.97 -34.24
CA LEU A 143 -12.84 -13.78 -34.98
C LEU A 143 -12.49 -15.03 -35.80
N GLN A 144 -12.64 -16.23 -35.22
CA GLN A 144 -12.39 -17.49 -35.94
C GLN A 144 -13.35 -17.69 -37.11
N GLN A 145 -14.60 -17.23 -36.98
CA GLN A 145 -15.61 -17.37 -38.02
C GLN A 145 -15.40 -16.41 -39.21
N VAL A 146 -15.17 -15.12 -38.95
CA VAL A 146 -15.16 -14.08 -39.99
C VAL A 146 -13.75 -13.66 -40.43
N GLY A 147 -12.73 -13.98 -39.63
CA GLY A 147 -11.35 -13.55 -39.85
C GLY A 147 -11.09 -12.11 -39.41
N ALA A 148 -9.81 -11.75 -39.29
CA ALA A 148 -9.38 -10.49 -38.67
C ALA A 148 -9.91 -9.23 -39.37
N THR A 149 -9.93 -9.21 -40.71
CA THR A 149 -10.34 -8.04 -41.48
C THR A 149 -11.83 -7.75 -41.33
N ALA A 150 -12.70 -8.75 -41.54
CA ALA A 150 -14.15 -8.58 -41.35
C ALA A 150 -14.51 -8.31 -39.88
N PHE A 151 -13.76 -8.87 -38.94
CA PHE A 151 -13.92 -8.56 -37.51
C PHE A 151 -13.63 -7.08 -37.23
N GLN A 152 -12.51 -6.54 -37.75
CA GLN A 152 -12.15 -5.12 -37.59
C GLN A 152 -13.21 -4.19 -38.21
N GLU A 153 -13.67 -4.49 -39.42
CA GLU A 153 -14.74 -3.74 -40.07
C GLU A 153 -16.02 -3.76 -39.24
N TYR A 154 -16.39 -4.93 -38.70
CA TYR A 154 -17.56 -5.07 -37.84
C TYR A 154 -17.47 -4.25 -36.55
N ILE A 155 -16.34 -4.32 -35.82
CA ILE A 155 -16.18 -3.56 -34.57
C ILE A 155 -16.15 -2.05 -34.79
N GLU A 156 -15.73 -1.58 -35.97
CA GLU A 156 -15.77 -0.17 -36.33
C GLU A 156 -17.20 0.26 -36.66
N GLU A 157 -17.91 -0.50 -37.49
CA GLU A 157 -19.28 -0.20 -37.92
C GLU A 157 -20.28 -0.27 -36.77
N GLN A 158 -20.17 -1.29 -35.90
CA GLN A 158 -21.09 -1.52 -34.80
C GLN A 158 -20.72 -0.73 -33.53
N SER A 159 -19.64 0.05 -33.57
CA SER A 159 -19.20 0.87 -32.43
C SER A 159 -20.19 1.98 -32.13
N LYS A 160 -20.73 1.97 -30.90
CA LYS A 160 -21.66 3.00 -30.42
C LYS A 160 -21.10 3.70 -29.20
N ASP A 161 -21.36 5.00 -29.08
CA ASP A 161 -21.09 5.72 -27.85
C ASP A 161 -21.89 5.11 -26.69
N PHE A 162 -21.24 4.91 -25.54
CA PHE A 162 -21.83 4.23 -24.40
C PHE A 162 -23.07 4.93 -23.84
N ILE A 163 -23.05 6.27 -23.72
CA ILE A 163 -24.17 7.02 -23.14
C ILE A 163 -25.36 6.97 -24.08
N LEU A 164 -25.12 7.14 -25.39
CA LEU A 164 -26.17 7.05 -26.40
C LEU A 164 -26.72 5.63 -26.50
N PHE A 165 -25.86 4.62 -26.45
CA PHE A 165 -26.27 3.21 -26.43
C PHE A 165 -27.11 2.87 -25.20
N LYS A 166 -26.65 3.25 -23.99
CA LYS A 166 -27.41 3.08 -22.74
C LYS A 166 -28.79 3.76 -22.85
N THR A 167 -28.83 4.97 -23.42
CA THR A 167 -30.07 5.72 -23.64
C THR A 167 -31.03 4.97 -24.56
N GLN A 168 -30.55 4.46 -25.71
CA GLN A 168 -31.36 3.73 -26.68
C GLN A 168 -31.92 2.42 -26.10
N VAL A 169 -31.08 1.63 -25.44
CA VAL A 169 -31.47 0.34 -24.84
C VAL A 169 -32.55 0.57 -23.78
N LEU A 170 -32.30 1.47 -22.84
CA LEU A 170 -33.23 1.72 -21.74
C LEU A 170 -34.50 2.45 -22.22
N ALA A 171 -34.43 3.30 -23.25
CA ALA A 171 -35.63 3.92 -23.84
C ALA A 171 -36.54 2.88 -24.49
N THR A 172 -35.96 1.89 -25.18
CA THR A 172 -36.69 0.76 -25.76
C THR A 172 -37.38 -0.06 -24.68
N ASP A 173 -36.69 -0.34 -23.57
CA ASP A 173 -37.23 -1.08 -22.42
C ASP A 173 -38.36 -0.33 -21.68
N ALA A 174 -38.25 1.00 -21.57
CA ALA A 174 -39.24 1.82 -20.89
C ALA A 174 -40.55 1.94 -21.68
N GLY A 175 -40.47 1.88 -23.01
CA GLY A 175 -41.63 2.04 -23.89
C GLY A 175 -42.36 3.35 -23.62
N ALA A 176 -43.70 3.31 -23.56
CA ALA A 176 -44.54 4.48 -23.30
C ALA A 176 -44.87 4.72 -21.81
N ASP A 177 -44.35 3.90 -20.89
CA ASP A 177 -44.65 3.99 -19.46
C ASP A 177 -43.97 5.23 -18.83
N PRO A 178 -44.73 6.23 -18.34
CA PRO A 178 -44.16 7.46 -17.78
C PRO A 178 -43.28 7.22 -16.55
N VAL A 179 -43.59 6.20 -15.74
CA VAL A 179 -42.83 5.88 -14.51
C VAL A 179 -41.47 5.30 -14.91
N ARG A 180 -41.45 4.38 -15.87
CA ARG A 180 -40.20 3.81 -16.39
C ARG A 180 -39.37 4.83 -17.15
N LYS A 181 -39.99 5.69 -17.97
CA LYS A 181 -39.31 6.83 -18.62
C LYS A 181 -38.67 7.78 -17.62
N THR A 182 -39.34 8.05 -16.50
CA THR A 182 -38.76 8.89 -15.44
C THR A 182 -37.53 8.23 -14.79
N ALA A 183 -37.58 6.92 -14.52
CA ALA A 183 -36.46 6.17 -13.97
C ALA A 183 -35.26 6.13 -14.94
N LEU A 184 -35.53 5.89 -16.22
CA LEU A 184 -34.58 5.97 -17.34
C LEU A 184 -33.84 7.31 -17.35
N ILE A 185 -34.58 8.43 -17.36
CA ILE A 185 -33.99 9.77 -17.46
C ILE A 185 -33.05 10.01 -16.27
N LYS A 186 -33.46 9.63 -15.06
CA LYS A 186 -32.61 9.77 -13.87
C LYS A 186 -31.34 8.94 -13.96
N ASP A 187 -31.41 7.74 -14.51
CA ASP A 187 -30.25 6.85 -14.67
C ASP A 187 -29.26 7.37 -15.73
N ILE A 188 -29.75 7.83 -16.88
CA ILE A 188 -28.89 8.43 -17.93
C ILE A 188 -28.22 9.71 -17.41
N VAL A 189 -29.00 10.59 -16.79
CA VAL A 189 -28.48 11.86 -16.27
C VAL A 189 -27.48 11.61 -15.13
N ALA A 190 -27.66 10.56 -14.33
CA ALA A 190 -26.68 10.13 -13.34
C ALA A 190 -25.35 9.71 -14.00
N SER A 191 -25.37 8.93 -15.08
CA SER A 191 -24.15 8.60 -15.84
C SER A 191 -23.49 9.84 -16.43
N ILE A 192 -24.25 10.75 -17.04
CA ILE A 192 -23.71 12.01 -17.59
C ILE A 192 -23.09 12.87 -16.48
N ALA A 193 -23.69 12.91 -15.29
CA ALA A 193 -23.20 13.69 -14.17
C ALA A 193 -21.80 13.27 -13.67
N LEU A 194 -21.38 12.03 -13.95
CA LEU A 194 -20.05 11.53 -13.60
C LEU A 194 -18.94 12.10 -14.49
N ILE A 195 -19.27 12.54 -15.71
CA ILE A 195 -18.29 13.10 -16.65
C ILE A 195 -17.74 14.42 -16.09
N PRO A 196 -16.41 14.55 -15.90
CA PRO A 196 -15.82 15.77 -15.36
C PRO A 196 -16.03 16.99 -16.27
N ASP A 197 -15.88 16.80 -17.59
CA ASP A 197 -15.95 17.88 -18.58
C ASP A 197 -17.39 18.43 -18.73
N PRO A 198 -17.64 19.73 -18.43
CA PRO A 198 -18.97 20.34 -18.60
C PRO A 198 -19.43 20.44 -20.06
N ILE A 199 -18.52 20.57 -21.02
CA ILE A 199 -18.85 20.66 -22.44
C ILE A 199 -19.36 19.30 -22.93
N LYS A 200 -18.64 18.22 -22.62
CA LYS A 200 -19.09 16.85 -22.92
C LYS A 200 -20.48 16.59 -22.32
N ARG A 201 -20.70 16.96 -21.06
CA ARG A 201 -22.01 16.83 -20.41
C ARG A 201 -23.11 17.56 -21.17
N SER A 202 -22.89 18.80 -21.57
CA SER A 202 -23.87 19.57 -22.32
C SER A 202 -24.22 18.91 -23.66
N LEU A 203 -23.23 18.41 -24.38
CA LEU A 203 -23.44 17.72 -25.67
C LEU A 203 -24.22 16.42 -25.48
N TYR A 204 -23.87 15.60 -24.48
CA TYR A 204 -24.62 14.37 -24.18
C TYR A 204 -26.07 14.65 -23.76
N ILE A 205 -26.32 15.69 -22.96
CA ILE A 205 -27.68 16.07 -22.57
C ILE A 205 -28.53 16.40 -23.79
N LYS A 206 -27.99 17.17 -24.73
CA LYS A 206 -28.68 17.54 -25.97
C LYS A 206 -29.05 16.30 -26.79
N GLU A 207 -28.11 15.38 -27.00
CA GLU A 207 -28.35 14.16 -27.76
C GLU A 207 -29.36 13.24 -27.05
N CYS A 208 -29.20 13.02 -25.73
CA CYS A 208 -30.10 12.20 -24.95
C CYS A 208 -31.53 12.76 -24.92
N ALA A 209 -31.69 14.09 -24.80
CA ALA A 209 -32.99 14.76 -24.82
C ALA A 209 -33.78 14.43 -26.10
N SER A 210 -33.10 14.41 -27.25
CA SER A 210 -33.69 14.02 -28.53
C SER A 210 -34.14 12.56 -28.55
N ILE A 211 -33.36 11.64 -27.97
CA ILE A 211 -33.69 10.20 -27.97
C ILE A 211 -34.88 9.90 -27.05
N VAL A 212 -34.96 10.55 -25.88
CA VAL A 212 -36.06 10.31 -24.92
C VAL A 212 -37.30 11.17 -25.19
N GLU A 213 -37.23 12.08 -26.16
CA GLU A 213 -38.30 13.03 -26.54
C GLU A 213 -38.76 13.92 -25.37
N VAL A 214 -37.81 14.45 -24.61
CA VAL A 214 -38.08 15.36 -23.47
C VAL A 214 -37.32 16.66 -23.67
N GLY A 215 -37.90 17.78 -23.22
CA GLY A 215 -37.26 19.08 -23.30
C GLY A 215 -35.90 19.10 -22.60
N GLU A 216 -34.90 19.69 -23.26
CA GLU A 216 -33.51 19.75 -22.78
C GLU A 216 -33.40 20.38 -21.38
N GLU A 217 -34.20 21.41 -21.09
CA GLU A 217 -34.25 22.08 -19.79
C GLU A 217 -34.58 21.12 -18.63
N VAL A 218 -35.41 20.10 -18.86
CA VAL A 218 -35.76 19.10 -17.85
C VAL A 218 -34.52 18.28 -17.47
N LEU A 219 -33.75 17.85 -18.47
CA LEU A 219 -32.53 17.07 -18.27
C LEU A 219 -31.42 17.92 -17.65
N ILE A 220 -31.29 19.19 -18.05
CA ILE A 220 -30.34 20.15 -17.43
C ILE A 220 -30.66 20.34 -15.94
N ASN A 221 -31.93 20.50 -15.59
CA ASN A 221 -32.34 20.66 -14.19
C ASN A 221 -32.02 19.42 -13.35
N GLU A 222 -32.30 18.22 -13.87
CA GLU A 222 -31.92 16.98 -13.20
C GLU A 222 -30.40 16.82 -13.14
N LEU A 223 -29.65 17.18 -14.19
CA LEU A 223 -28.19 17.11 -14.21
C LEU A 223 -27.59 17.98 -13.11
N ASN A 224 -28.07 19.22 -13.00
CA ASN A 224 -27.63 20.14 -11.96
C ASN A 224 -27.97 19.60 -10.56
N ALA A 225 -29.12 18.93 -10.39
CA ALA A 225 -29.47 18.28 -9.13
C ALA A 225 -28.54 17.09 -8.81
N GLN A 226 -28.22 16.25 -9.79
CA GLN A 226 -27.30 15.11 -9.64
C GLN A 226 -25.87 15.58 -9.34
N VAL A 227 -25.36 16.58 -10.04
CA VAL A 227 -24.04 17.17 -9.79
C VAL A 227 -23.96 17.74 -8.38
N ARG A 228 -24.98 18.48 -7.91
CA ARG A 228 -25.04 18.96 -6.52
C ARG A 228 -25.03 17.81 -5.52
N ARG A 229 -25.76 16.72 -5.78
CA ARG A 229 -25.75 15.51 -4.93
C ARG A 229 -24.38 14.85 -4.90
N LEU A 230 -23.72 14.70 -6.05
CA LEU A 230 -22.38 14.10 -6.15
C LEU A 230 -21.33 14.96 -5.45
N LEU A 231 -21.35 16.28 -5.64
CA LEU A 231 -20.47 17.20 -4.92
C LEU A 231 -20.74 17.17 -3.42
N GLY A 232 -22.02 17.09 -3.01
CA GLY A 232 -22.41 16.90 -1.62
C GLY A 232 -21.88 15.59 -1.04
N LYS A 233 -22.01 14.48 -1.76
CA LYS A 233 -21.48 13.16 -1.36
C LYS A 233 -19.95 13.17 -1.27
N ARG A 234 -19.25 13.65 -2.30
CA ARG A 234 -17.78 13.76 -2.29
C ARG A 234 -17.30 14.67 -1.16
N ARG A 235 -18.01 15.77 -0.89
CA ARG A 235 -17.72 16.64 0.25
C ARG A 235 -17.98 15.93 1.58
N GLN A 236 -19.07 15.19 1.72
CA GLN A 236 -19.36 14.41 2.92
C GLN A 236 -18.37 13.26 3.13
N GLU A 237 -17.96 12.57 2.06
CA GLU A 237 -16.94 11.52 2.08
C GLU A 237 -15.59 12.13 2.45
N LYS A 238 -15.21 13.25 1.84
CA LYS A 238 -13.99 13.96 2.19
C LYS A 238 -14.05 14.51 3.62
N GLU A 239 -15.17 15.06 4.07
CA GLU A 239 -15.38 15.49 5.46
C GLU A 239 -15.42 14.29 6.41
N ARG A 240 -15.82 13.10 5.94
CA ARG A 240 -15.83 11.86 6.73
C ARG A 240 -14.46 11.22 6.78
N GLU A 241 -13.68 11.28 5.71
CA GLU A 241 -12.27 10.88 5.64
C GLU A 241 -11.41 11.86 6.42
N GLU A 242 -11.63 13.16 6.27
CA GLU A 242 -11.02 14.21 7.10
C GLU A 242 -11.47 14.05 8.54
N ARG A 243 -12.74 13.75 8.86
CA ARG A 243 -13.14 13.42 10.24
C ARG A 243 -12.68 12.05 10.71
N ALA A 244 -12.33 11.11 9.82
CA ALA A 244 -11.81 9.81 10.19
C ALA A 244 -10.31 9.89 10.42
N ALA A 245 -9.60 10.68 9.62
CA ALA A 245 -8.23 11.10 9.81
C ALA A 245 -8.12 12.00 11.04
N GLN A 246 -9.03 12.97 11.20
CA GLN A 246 -9.15 13.79 12.40
C GLN A 246 -9.65 12.98 13.59
N ARG A 247 -10.39 11.87 13.43
CA ARG A 247 -10.70 10.93 14.54
C ARG A 247 -9.58 9.95 14.79
N GLN A 248 -8.67 9.72 13.85
CA GLN A 248 -7.41 9.03 14.09
C GLN A 248 -6.47 9.99 14.82
N GLU A 249 -6.36 11.24 14.40
CA GLU A 249 -5.65 12.34 15.06
C GLU A 249 -6.32 12.78 16.37
N ASP A 250 -7.65 12.68 16.53
CA ASP A 250 -8.42 12.98 17.75
C ASP A 250 -8.57 11.72 18.60
N HIS A 251 -8.47 10.50 18.09
CA HIS A 251 -8.18 9.35 18.96
C HIS A 251 -6.74 9.48 19.50
N GLU A 252 -5.81 10.00 18.71
CA GLU A 252 -4.48 10.42 19.15
C GLU A 252 -4.52 11.68 20.07
N ALA A 253 -5.49 12.60 19.90
CA ALA A 253 -5.60 13.85 20.69
C ALA A 253 -6.58 13.81 21.88
N VAL A 254 -7.51 12.86 21.93
CA VAL A 254 -8.45 12.60 23.05
C VAL A 254 -7.86 11.57 24.02
N GLU A 255 -6.93 10.71 23.58
CA GLU A 255 -6.02 10.05 24.53
C GLU A 255 -5.13 11.03 25.32
N THR A 256 -5.10 12.31 24.94
CA THR A 256 -4.28 13.33 25.61
C THR A 256 -4.99 14.22 26.63
N GLN A 257 -6.33 14.24 26.80
CA GLN A 257 -7.00 14.98 27.90
C GLN A 257 -8.39 14.34 28.19
N THR A 258 -8.67 13.51 29.19
CA THR A 258 -8.38 13.56 30.64
C THR A 258 -8.36 12.16 31.28
N VAL A 259 -7.18 11.64 31.57
CA VAL A 259 -6.66 11.08 32.83
C VAL A 259 -5.15 11.13 32.59
N GLU A 260 -4.39 11.85 33.43
CA GLU A 260 -2.98 12.21 33.22
C GLU A 260 -2.15 11.03 32.67
N LYS A 261 -1.98 11.04 31.35
CA LYS A 261 -1.08 10.15 30.62
C LYS A 261 0.11 10.98 30.15
N PRO A 262 1.33 10.44 30.24
CA PRO A 262 2.57 11.15 29.92
C PRO A 262 2.63 11.64 28.48
N LYS A 263 3.30 12.77 28.30
CA LYS A 263 3.77 13.27 27.01
C LYS A 263 4.62 12.21 26.29
N VAL A 264 4.07 11.59 25.24
CA VAL A 264 4.83 10.76 24.30
C VAL A 264 5.61 11.67 23.35
N ALA A 265 6.90 11.40 23.24
CA ALA A 265 7.86 12.12 22.40
C ALA A 265 7.46 12.05 20.91
N THR A 266 7.67 13.16 20.18
CA THR A 266 7.34 13.30 18.75
C THR A 266 7.94 12.17 17.89
N SER A 267 7.26 11.77 16.81
CA SER A 267 7.71 10.71 15.86
C SER A 267 9.12 10.89 15.29
N SER A 268 9.67 12.11 15.32
CA SER A 268 11.07 12.41 15.00
C SER A 268 12.08 12.02 16.10
N GLU A 269 11.69 12.05 17.38
CA GLU A 269 12.56 11.75 18.53
C GLU A 269 12.67 10.24 18.78
N LEU A 270 11.57 9.50 18.54
CA LEU A 270 11.52 8.03 18.61
C LEU A 270 12.47 7.36 17.60
N VAL A 271 12.64 7.98 16.42
CA VAL A 271 13.61 7.53 15.40
C VAL A 271 15.04 7.93 15.79
N ARG A 272 15.21 9.12 16.38
CA ARG A 272 16.52 9.69 16.76
C ARG A 272 17.19 8.96 17.93
N HIS A 273 16.42 8.46 18.89
CA HIS A 273 16.93 7.80 20.10
C HIS A 273 16.59 6.31 20.16
N ARG A 274 16.38 5.67 19.00
CA ARG A 274 15.87 4.29 18.90
C ARG A 274 16.68 3.26 19.69
N TYR A 275 18.01 3.36 19.71
CA TYR A 275 18.87 2.41 20.42
C TYR A 275 18.97 2.72 21.92
N GLU A 276 18.94 4.00 22.31
CA GLU A 276 18.85 4.41 23.73
C GLU A 276 17.50 3.97 24.34
N ARG A 277 16.43 4.06 23.56
CA ARG A 277 15.09 3.53 23.91
C ARG A 277 15.08 2.01 24.06
N GLU A 278 15.74 1.29 23.15
CA GLU A 278 15.86 -0.17 23.20
C GLU A 278 16.59 -0.63 24.47
N ILE A 279 17.68 0.04 24.86
CA ILE A 279 18.39 -0.19 26.11
C ILE A 279 17.49 0.06 27.33
N ALA A 280 16.81 1.21 27.38
CA ALA A 280 15.90 1.53 28.48
C ALA A 280 14.76 0.50 28.62
N ARG A 281 14.24 -0.01 27.49
CA ARG A 281 13.21 -1.06 27.47
C ARG A 281 13.72 -2.36 28.09
N ILE A 282 14.91 -2.82 27.69
CA ILE A 282 15.49 -4.07 28.19
C ILE A 282 15.79 -3.97 29.68
N LEU A 283 16.32 -2.83 30.14
CA LEU A 283 16.59 -2.59 31.56
C LEU A 283 15.31 -2.64 32.41
N ILE A 284 14.21 -2.06 31.95
CA ILE A 284 12.92 -2.05 32.67
C ILE A 284 12.22 -3.41 32.62
N ALA A 285 12.18 -4.07 31.45
CA ALA A 285 11.43 -5.30 31.24
C ALA A 285 12.18 -6.54 31.74
N SER A 286 13.51 -6.57 31.62
CA SER A 286 14.31 -7.76 31.84
C SER A 286 15.57 -7.52 32.67
N GLY A 287 15.82 -6.31 33.18
CA GLY A 287 17.04 -5.96 33.91
C GLY A 287 17.35 -6.85 35.11
N GLY A 288 16.33 -7.31 35.84
CA GLY A 288 16.47 -8.24 36.98
C GLY A 288 16.59 -9.72 36.61
N GLN A 289 16.52 -10.08 35.33
CA GLN A 289 16.70 -11.46 34.88
C GLN A 289 18.18 -11.84 34.85
N ILE A 290 18.49 -13.13 35.01
CA ILE A 290 19.87 -13.65 34.99
C ILE A 290 20.35 -13.73 33.54
N PHE A 291 21.38 -12.96 33.20
CA PHE A 291 22.05 -12.98 31.90
C PHE A 291 22.99 -14.19 31.78
N ASP A 292 23.82 -14.42 32.80
CA ASP A 292 24.73 -15.56 32.87
C ASP A 292 24.48 -16.36 34.17
N LYS A 293 24.13 -17.64 34.00
CA LYS A 293 23.82 -18.53 35.12
C LYS A 293 25.05 -19.00 35.88
N GLU A 294 26.22 -19.02 35.23
CA GLU A 294 27.48 -19.46 35.84
C GLU A 294 28.05 -18.37 36.77
N GLU A 295 28.02 -17.12 36.29
CA GLU A 295 28.55 -15.95 37.01
C GLU A 295 27.48 -15.23 37.86
N GLN A 296 26.21 -15.66 37.78
CA GLN A 296 25.05 -15.02 38.47
C GLN A 296 24.89 -13.52 38.15
N ILE A 297 25.27 -13.13 36.93
CA ILE A 297 25.20 -11.74 36.45
C ILE A 297 23.80 -11.48 35.90
N THR A 298 23.20 -10.36 36.29
CA THR A 298 21.91 -9.88 35.76
C THR A 298 22.05 -9.18 34.42
N VAL A 299 20.94 -9.08 33.67
CA VAL A 299 20.88 -8.33 32.41
C VAL A 299 21.27 -6.87 32.60
N ALA A 300 20.85 -6.25 33.71
CA ALA A 300 21.22 -4.87 34.01
C ALA A 300 22.72 -4.70 34.26
N GLU A 301 23.35 -5.61 35.02
CA GLU A 301 24.80 -5.60 35.25
C GLU A 301 25.59 -5.78 33.95
N PHE A 302 25.14 -6.70 33.07
CA PHE A 302 25.74 -6.88 31.76
C PHE A 302 25.62 -5.61 30.91
N ILE A 303 24.42 -5.06 30.73
CA ILE A 303 24.20 -3.90 29.88
C ILE A 303 24.98 -2.69 30.40
N LEU A 304 24.84 -2.35 31.69
CA LEU A 304 25.44 -1.15 32.27
C LEU A 304 26.96 -1.19 32.27
N SER A 305 27.58 -2.34 32.58
CA SER A 305 29.03 -2.50 32.47
C SER A 305 29.55 -2.34 31.04
N HIS A 306 28.72 -2.61 30.03
CA HIS A 306 29.10 -2.47 28.64
C HIS A 306 28.80 -1.09 28.06
N ILE A 307 27.96 -0.26 28.68
CA ILE A 307 27.60 1.09 28.18
C ILE A 307 28.09 2.23 29.09
N GLU A 308 28.89 1.94 30.12
CA GLU A 308 29.35 2.91 31.12
C GLU A 308 30.02 4.14 30.47
N GLU A 309 30.89 3.93 29.49
CA GLU A 309 31.58 5.01 28.75
C GLU A 309 30.62 5.83 27.89
N GLU A 310 29.57 5.19 27.35
CA GLU A 310 28.60 5.79 26.45
C GLU A 310 27.42 6.45 27.17
N LEU A 311 27.18 6.15 28.46
CA LEU A 311 26.06 6.65 29.24
C LEU A 311 26.05 8.19 29.31
N ALA A 312 27.24 8.78 29.51
CA ALA A 312 27.47 10.23 29.48
C ALA A 312 27.28 10.87 28.09
N ALA A 313 27.13 10.05 27.03
CA ALA A 313 26.84 10.48 25.66
C ALA A 313 25.40 10.19 25.20
N PHE A 314 24.51 9.71 26.08
CA PHE A 314 23.08 9.61 25.78
C PHE A 314 22.50 10.97 25.42
N GLU A 315 21.80 11.04 24.29
CA GLU A 315 21.18 12.29 23.81
C GLU A 315 19.83 12.53 24.49
N SER A 316 19.13 11.45 24.86
CA SER A 316 17.86 11.53 25.57
C SER A 316 18.08 11.56 27.09
N PRO A 317 17.69 12.65 27.79
CA PRO A 317 17.88 12.77 29.24
C PRO A 317 17.04 11.75 30.02
N ILE A 318 15.89 11.33 29.48
CA ILE A 318 15.01 10.37 30.18
C ILE A 318 15.55 8.94 30.11
N TYR A 319 16.15 8.53 28.98
CA TYR A 319 16.75 7.19 28.86
C TYR A 319 18.04 7.08 29.67
N ARG A 320 18.84 8.17 29.72
CA ARG A 320 19.99 8.26 30.62
C ARG A 320 19.55 8.05 32.07
N LYS A 321 18.51 8.77 32.50
CA LYS A 321 18.01 8.73 33.87
C LYS A 321 17.53 7.33 34.28
N VAL A 322 16.87 6.59 33.37
CA VAL A 322 16.50 5.19 33.63
C VAL A 322 17.73 4.32 33.86
N ALA A 323 18.77 4.46 33.03
CA ALA A 323 20.00 3.68 33.17
C ALA A 323 20.78 4.05 34.45
N GLU A 324 20.80 5.34 34.83
CA GLU A 324 21.38 5.81 36.10
C GLU A 324 20.63 5.23 37.31
N LEU A 325 19.29 5.21 37.29
CA LEU A 325 18.51 4.59 38.37
C LEU A 325 18.75 3.08 38.48
N CYS A 326 18.88 2.38 37.34
CA CYS A 326 19.28 0.98 37.36
C CYS A 326 20.67 0.78 37.99
N LEU A 327 21.61 1.69 37.70
CA LEU A 327 22.95 1.65 38.28
C LEU A 327 22.93 1.88 39.79
N ASP A 328 22.18 2.87 40.27
CA ASP A 328 22.02 3.17 41.69
C ASP A 328 21.41 1.97 42.45
N LEU A 329 20.38 1.33 41.88
CA LEU A 329 19.77 0.13 42.47
C LEU A 329 20.75 -1.05 42.56
N LEU A 330 21.63 -1.24 41.57
CA LEU A 330 22.66 -2.27 41.60
C LEU A 330 23.72 -1.97 42.67
N LEU A 331 24.15 -0.71 42.80
CA LEU A 331 25.09 -0.28 43.83
C LEU A 331 24.53 -0.50 45.23
N ASP A 332 23.23 -0.24 45.42
CA ASP A 332 22.51 -0.47 46.68
C ASP A 332 22.11 -1.94 46.91
N LYS A 333 22.47 -2.85 45.98
CA LYS A 333 22.12 -4.29 46.00
C LYS A 333 20.61 -4.55 46.10
N THR A 334 19.81 -3.64 45.58
CA THR A 334 18.35 -3.77 45.53
C THR A 334 17.96 -4.53 44.26
N PRO A 335 17.09 -5.56 44.34
CA PRO A 335 16.71 -6.31 43.15
C PRO A 335 15.95 -5.42 42.16
N LEU A 336 16.43 -5.34 40.92
CA LEU A 336 15.69 -4.67 39.85
C LEU A 336 14.41 -5.44 39.55
N SER A 337 13.28 -4.76 39.64
CA SER A 337 11.99 -5.31 39.26
C SER A 337 11.25 -4.34 38.36
N THR A 338 10.48 -4.86 37.41
CA THR A 338 9.63 -4.04 36.55
C THR A 338 8.63 -3.21 37.36
N ASN A 339 8.15 -3.76 38.49
CA ASN A 339 7.27 -3.06 39.42
C ASN A 339 7.89 -1.81 40.04
N TYR A 340 9.22 -1.78 40.25
CA TYR A 340 9.92 -0.60 40.75
C TYR A 340 9.69 0.60 39.82
N PHE A 341 9.84 0.41 38.51
CA PHE A 341 9.64 1.48 37.53
C PHE A 341 8.17 1.88 37.39
N LEU A 342 7.25 0.91 37.43
CA LEU A 342 5.79 1.19 37.38
C LEU A 342 5.29 1.98 38.60
N GLN A 343 5.95 1.86 39.75
CA GLN A 343 5.58 2.53 41.01
C GLN A 343 6.54 3.66 41.41
N HIS A 344 7.48 4.04 40.54
CA HIS A 344 8.49 5.05 40.81
C HIS A 344 7.87 6.39 41.24
N GLU A 345 8.53 7.16 42.13
CA GLU A 345 7.97 8.42 42.65
C GLU A 345 7.74 9.46 41.54
N GLU A 346 8.68 9.52 40.60
CA GLU A 346 8.61 10.43 39.46
C GLU A 346 7.67 9.92 38.38
N GLU A 347 6.72 10.79 38.02
CA GLU A 347 5.70 10.52 37.02
C GLU A 347 6.31 10.20 35.65
N SER A 348 7.37 10.90 35.25
CA SER A 348 8.03 10.73 33.94
C SER A 348 8.53 9.29 33.71
N ILE A 349 9.03 8.63 34.76
CA ILE A 349 9.62 7.29 34.71
C ILE A 349 8.54 6.20 34.74
N ARG A 350 7.50 6.35 35.58
CA ARG A 350 6.36 5.41 35.60
C ARG A 350 5.73 5.27 34.22
N ASN A 351 5.54 6.43 33.64
CA ASN A 351 4.93 6.63 32.35
C ASN A 351 5.75 6.05 31.19
N LEU A 352 7.07 6.28 31.22
CA LEU A 352 7.97 5.66 30.26
C LEU A 352 8.01 4.13 30.42
N ALA A 353 7.98 3.62 31.66
CA ALA A 353 7.95 2.19 31.90
C ALA A 353 6.69 1.53 31.32
N ILE A 354 5.51 2.14 31.51
CA ILE A 354 4.25 1.67 30.92
C ILE A 354 4.34 1.62 29.39
N GLU A 355 4.88 2.67 28.77
CA GLU A 355 5.06 2.73 27.30
C GLU A 355 5.98 1.62 26.79
N LEU A 356 7.11 1.39 27.46
CA LEU A 356 8.13 0.45 27.01
C LEU A 356 7.76 -1.02 27.26
N ILE A 357 6.93 -1.30 28.27
CA ILE A 357 6.48 -2.67 28.61
C ILE A 357 5.29 -3.10 27.74
N HIS A 358 4.46 -2.17 27.27
CA HIS A 358 3.23 -2.51 26.54
C HIS A 358 3.52 -2.86 25.07
N SER A 359 3.54 -4.15 24.73
CA SER A 359 3.51 -4.63 23.34
C SER A 359 2.06 -4.89 22.91
N PRO A 360 1.55 -4.31 21.81
CA PRO A 360 0.21 -4.57 21.30
C PRO A 360 0.07 -5.93 20.58
N TYR A 361 1.14 -6.73 20.52
CA TYR A 361 1.14 -8.03 19.86
C TYR A 361 1.46 -9.14 20.86
N GLU A 362 0.45 -9.98 21.14
CA GLU A 362 0.61 -11.27 21.80
C GLU A 362 0.78 -12.36 20.73
N PHE A 363 1.68 -13.31 20.97
CA PHE A 363 1.72 -14.54 20.17
C PHE A 363 0.42 -15.30 20.41
N SER A 364 -0.25 -15.74 19.33
CA SER A 364 -1.45 -16.55 19.48
C SER A 364 -1.11 -17.85 20.23
N PRO A 365 -1.84 -18.22 21.29
CA PRO A 365 -1.62 -19.51 21.97
C PRO A 365 -1.83 -20.71 21.04
N GLY A 366 -2.50 -20.52 19.90
CA GLY A 366 -2.72 -21.57 18.88
C GLY A 366 -1.46 -22.06 18.16
N TRP A 367 -0.31 -21.43 18.36
CA TRP A 367 0.97 -21.92 17.81
C TRP A 367 1.51 -23.13 18.58
N GLU A 368 1.37 -23.14 19.91
CA GLU A 368 1.74 -24.29 20.77
C GLU A 368 0.75 -25.45 20.62
N GLU A 369 -0.55 -25.16 20.48
CA GLU A 369 -1.59 -26.19 20.22
C GLU A 369 -1.42 -26.92 18.88
N ARG A 370 -0.63 -26.38 17.95
CA ARG A 370 -0.39 -26.96 16.61
C ARG A 370 0.98 -27.63 16.47
N GLU A 371 1.74 -27.77 17.56
CA GLU A 371 3.11 -28.33 17.57
C GLU A 371 4.08 -27.64 16.58
N ILE A 372 3.83 -26.36 16.24
CA ILE A 372 4.71 -25.58 15.38
C ILE A 372 5.70 -24.83 16.26
N TYR A 373 6.88 -25.42 16.46
CA TYR A 373 7.97 -24.76 17.16
C TYR A 373 8.72 -23.82 16.20
N LEU A 374 8.70 -22.52 16.50
CA LEU A 374 9.56 -21.53 15.85
C LEU A 374 11.02 -21.88 16.15
N THR A 375 11.66 -22.64 15.27
CA THR A 375 12.98 -23.25 15.50
C THR A 375 14.13 -22.23 15.46
N THR A 376 13.89 -21.00 15.02
CA THR A 376 14.91 -19.95 14.88
C THR A 376 14.72 -18.75 15.79
N GLN A 377 13.57 -18.60 16.47
CA GLN A 377 13.30 -17.44 17.32
C GLN A 377 12.51 -17.87 18.55
N LYS A 378 13.15 -17.81 19.73
CA LYS A 378 12.51 -18.07 21.01
C LYS A 378 11.47 -16.98 21.29
N ALA A 379 10.46 -17.29 22.10
CA ALA A 379 9.52 -16.29 22.60
C ALA A 379 10.28 -15.07 23.20
N PRO A 380 9.75 -13.83 23.12
CA PRO A 380 10.45 -12.62 23.59
C PRO A 380 10.95 -12.72 25.03
N GLU A 381 10.19 -13.38 25.90
CA GLU A 381 10.51 -13.63 27.30
C GLU A 381 11.72 -14.57 27.51
N LEU A 382 12.12 -15.31 26.48
CA LEU A 382 13.23 -16.27 26.49
C LEU A 382 14.42 -15.81 25.63
N ASN A 383 14.33 -14.64 25.00
CA ASN A 383 15.35 -14.10 24.09
C ASN A 383 16.13 -12.90 24.66
N TYR A 384 15.89 -12.52 25.92
CA TYR A 384 16.49 -11.33 26.54
C TYR A 384 18.03 -11.33 26.54
N VAL A 385 18.69 -12.49 26.61
CA VAL A 385 20.16 -12.59 26.57
C VAL A 385 20.71 -12.12 25.21
N GLN A 386 20.21 -12.71 24.12
CA GLN A 386 20.64 -12.33 22.77
C GLN A 386 20.23 -10.89 22.45
N GLU A 387 19.04 -10.49 22.87
CA GLU A 387 18.54 -9.12 22.68
C GLU A 387 19.39 -8.08 23.40
N SER A 388 19.88 -8.38 24.61
CA SER A 388 20.78 -7.52 25.37
C SER A 388 22.12 -7.32 24.65
N VAL A 389 22.70 -8.39 24.10
CA VAL A 389 23.96 -8.33 23.33
C VAL A 389 23.78 -7.50 22.07
N GLU A 390 22.69 -7.74 21.31
CA GLU A 390 22.41 -7.01 20.08
C GLU A 390 22.12 -5.52 20.33
N ALA A 391 21.39 -5.17 21.40
CA ALA A 391 21.07 -3.79 21.75
C ALA A 391 22.33 -2.99 22.12
N VAL A 392 23.24 -3.57 22.91
CA VAL A 392 24.54 -2.96 23.24
C VAL A 392 25.38 -2.76 21.97
N ASP A 393 25.48 -3.79 21.13
CA ASP A 393 26.27 -3.71 19.89
C ASP A 393 25.70 -2.66 18.91
N ARG A 394 24.37 -2.54 18.81
CA ARG A 394 23.69 -1.52 18.00
C ARG A 394 23.94 -0.09 18.50
N LEU A 395 23.86 0.13 19.82
CA LEU A 395 24.16 1.43 20.42
C LEU A 395 25.62 1.84 20.15
N LYS A 396 26.57 0.93 20.39
CA LYS A 396 27.99 1.19 20.12
C LYS A 396 28.27 1.46 18.65
N TYR A 397 27.60 0.72 17.77
CA TYR A 397 27.71 0.93 16.32
C TYR A 397 27.28 2.35 15.93
N GLU A 398 26.13 2.83 16.43
CA GLU A 398 25.64 4.19 16.17
C GLU A 398 26.60 5.26 16.71
N LYS A 399 27.11 5.09 17.94
CA LYS A 399 28.06 6.06 18.53
C LYS A 399 29.37 6.10 17.75
N ILE A 400 29.86 4.97 17.24
CA ILE A 400 31.04 4.94 16.35
C ILE A 400 30.76 5.66 15.04
N GLU A 401 29.57 5.55 14.44
CA GLU A 401 29.23 6.33 13.24
C GLU A 401 29.27 7.82 13.49
N LYS A 402 28.69 8.29 14.60
CA LYS A 402 28.74 9.71 15.00
C LYS A 402 30.17 10.19 15.26
N LEU A 403 30.98 9.40 15.97
CA LEU A 403 32.40 9.72 16.19
C LEU A 403 33.20 9.77 14.89
N MET A 404 32.88 8.91 13.91
CA MET A 404 33.51 8.95 12.60
C MET A 404 33.14 10.20 11.81
N GLU A 405 31.89 10.63 11.83
CA GLU A 405 31.42 11.88 11.20
C GLU A 405 32.10 13.11 11.82
N GLN A 406 32.12 13.20 13.15
CA GLN A 406 32.82 14.27 13.87
C GLN A 406 34.32 14.28 13.55
N ASN A 407 34.96 13.12 13.55
CA ASN A 407 36.38 13.01 13.23
C ASN A 407 36.68 13.35 11.76
N GLN A 408 35.73 13.13 10.84
CA GLN A 408 35.85 13.57 9.44
C GLN A 408 35.76 15.10 9.32
N GLN A 409 34.86 15.76 10.05
CA GLN A 409 34.77 17.23 10.11
C GLN A 409 36.06 17.83 10.64
N LEU A 410 36.55 17.35 11.78
CA LEU A 410 37.81 17.79 12.38
C LEU A 410 39.03 17.54 11.47
N LEU A 411 38.99 16.47 10.66
CA LEU A 411 40.04 16.18 9.69
C LEU A 411 39.98 17.12 8.47
N GLN A 412 38.79 17.62 8.09
CA GLN A 412 38.65 18.68 7.08
C GLN A 412 39.18 20.02 7.60
N GLU A 413 38.85 20.37 8.85
CA GLU A 413 39.34 21.59 9.52
C GLU A 413 40.87 21.58 9.68
N ALA A 414 41.45 20.47 10.15
CA ALA A 414 42.90 20.32 10.28
C ALA A 414 43.64 20.38 8.93
N ARG A 415 42.98 19.98 7.83
CA ARG A 415 43.51 20.13 6.46
C ARG A 415 43.49 21.59 6.00
N SER A 416 42.48 22.36 6.36
CA SER A 416 42.43 23.80 6.06
C SER A 416 43.42 24.62 6.86
N GLU A 417 43.72 24.22 8.10
CA GLU A 417 44.67 24.91 8.98
C GLU A 417 46.14 24.46 8.77
N THR A 418 46.41 23.49 7.88
CA THR A 418 47.75 22.97 7.59
C THR A 418 48.53 22.50 8.83
N ALA A 419 47.85 21.79 9.75
CA ALA A 419 48.45 21.22 10.96
C ALA A 419 48.80 19.72 10.77
N PRO A 420 50.01 19.35 10.31
CA PRO A 420 50.34 17.98 9.91
C PRO A 420 50.28 16.94 11.05
N GLU A 421 50.60 17.34 12.28
CA GLU A 421 50.55 16.45 13.45
C GLU A 421 49.11 16.06 13.82
N GLU A 422 48.18 17.02 13.75
CA GLU A 422 46.78 16.79 14.06
C GLU A 422 46.11 15.94 12.96
N ILE A 423 46.48 16.14 11.69
CA ILE A 423 46.02 15.28 10.58
C ILE A 423 46.42 13.82 10.82
N LEU A 424 47.69 13.56 11.19
CA LEU A 424 48.16 12.19 11.45
C LEU A 424 47.45 11.56 12.66
N ARG A 425 47.20 12.34 13.72
CA ARG A 425 46.45 11.91 14.89
C ARG A 425 45.01 11.53 14.54
N ARG A 426 44.31 12.37 13.76
CA ARG A 426 42.92 12.12 13.33
C ARG A 426 42.81 10.95 12.37
N MET A 427 43.80 10.72 11.51
CA MET A 427 43.87 9.52 10.66
C MET A 427 44.02 8.22 11.48
N LYS A 428 44.85 8.22 12.53
CA LYS A 428 44.98 7.07 13.45
C LYS A 428 43.67 6.79 14.19
N ILE A 429 42.99 7.83 14.67
CA ILE A 429 41.66 7.72 15.31
C ILE A 429 40.64 7.14 14.33
N HIS A 430 40.61 7.63 13.09
CA HIS A 430 39.68 7.14 12.06
C HIS A 430 39.90 5.66 11.72
N HIS A 431 41.16 5.23 11.63
CA HIS A 431 41.49 3.84 11.38
C HIS A 431 41.02 2.92 12.52
N LYS A 432 41.23 3.32 13.78
CA LYS A 432 40.77 2.57 14.94
C LYS A 432 39.24 2.46 15.01
N LEU A 433 38.52 3.55 14.70
CA LEU A 433 37.05 3.55 14.65
C LEU A 433 36.52 2.61 13.55
N LEU A 434 37.20 2.55 12.39
CA LEU A 434 36.84 1.62 11.31
C LEU A 434 37.00 0.15 11.71
N GLU A 435 38.06 -0.20 12.43
CA GLU A 435 38.28 -1.56 12.93
C GLU A 435 37.18 -1.97 13.93
N GLN A 436 36.86 -1.08 14.88
CA GLN A 436 35.78 -1.31 15.86
C GLN A 436 34.41 -1.44 15.17
N LYS A 437 34.13 -0.59 14.17
CA LYS A 437 32.90 -0.66 13.36
C LYS A 437 32.77 -2.01 12.63
N ALA A 438 33.85 -2.49 12.03
CA ALA A 438 33.86 -3.76 11.30
C ALA A 438 33.61 -4.96 12.24
N LEU A 439 34.17 -4.92 13.45
CA LEU A 439 33.96 -5.96 14.47
C LEU A 439 32.48 -6.02 14.92
N LEU A 440 31.86 -4.87 15.20
CA LEU A 440 30.44 -4.79 15.57
C LEU A 440 29.52 -5.18 14.42
N ALA A 441 29.82 -4.76 13.19
CA ALA A 441 29.04 -5.15 12.01
C ALA A 441 29.01 -6.67 11.80
N LYS A 442 30.16 -7.35 12.04
CA LYS A 442 30.27 -8.81 11.96
C LYS A 442 29.43 -9.51 13.03
N ARG A 443 29.40 -8.97 14.27
CA ARG A 443 28.58 -9.49 15.37
C ARG A 443 27.09 -9.31 15.13
N LEU A 444 26.69 -8.19 14.52
CA LEU A 444 25.30 -7.86 14.18
C LEU A 444 24.81 -8.52 12.87
N GLY A 445 25.66 -9.28 12.16
CA GLY A 445 25.29 -9.89 10.89
C GLY A 445 25.06 -8.90 9.73
N LEU A 446 25.60 -7.67 9.83
CA LEU A 446 25.45 -6.64 8.81
C LEU A 446 26.46 -6.88 7.67
N VAL A 447 25.96 -6.96 6.42
CA VAL A 447 26.82 -7.06 5.23
C VAL A 447 27.50 -5.71 4.97
N VAL A 448 28.77 -5.59 5.37
CA VAL A 448 29.60 -4.43 5.03
C VAL A 448 29.96 -4.51 3.55
N GLY A 449 29.27 -3.73 2.71
CA GLY A 449 29.55 -3.68 1.27
C GLY A 449 31.00 -3.25 0.98
N PRO A 450 31.61 -3.74 -0.11
CA PRO A 450 32.99 -3.41 -0.45
C PRO A 450 33.14 -1.90 -0.69
N ARG A 451 34.26 -1.34 -0.18
CA ARG A 451 34.67 0.05 -0.43
C ARG A 451 34.62 0.33 -1.93
N LYS A 452 33.80 1.31 -2.35
CA LYS A 452 34.07 2.01 -3.60
C LYS A 452 35.37 2.79 -3.38
N GLY A 453 36.40 2.41 -4.13
CA GLY A 453 37.77 2.92 -4.02
C GLY A 453 37.89 4.41 -4.33
#